data_AF-A0A439DH40-F1
#
_entry.id   AF-A0A439DH40-F1
#
_cell.length_a   1.000
_cell.length_b   1.000
_cell.length_c   1.000
_cell.angle_alpha   90.00
_cell.angle_beta   90.00
_cell.angle_gamma   90.00
#
_symmetry.space_group_name_H-M   'P 1'
#
loop_
_entity.id
_entity.type
_entity.pdbx_description
1 polymer ?
#
loop_
_entity_poly.entity_id
_entity_poly.type
_entity_poly.pdbx_seq_one_letter_code
_entity_poly.pdbx_strand_id
1 'polypeptide(L)' 'MGESLFACAERETLEETALRVKGAKIVAVTNDVFDAASKHYVTIFVQCVMEDAGAEPRRVEQRSYEMTKLEAVLDAGY' A
#
# COMPACT_ATOMS: atom_id res chain seq x y z
N MET A 1 2.57 8.33 17.37
CA MET A 1 2.11 6.95 17.10
C MET A 1 2.06 6.75 15.61
N GLY A 2 2.39 5.55 15.12
CA GLY A 2 2.21 5.16 13.72
C GLY A 2 0.73 4.91 13.38
N GLU A 3 0.44 4.79 12.08
CA GLU A 3 -0.89 4.41 11.59
C GLU A 3 -1.11 2.89 11.58
N SER A 4 -2.38 2.45 11.50
CA SER A 4 -2.69 1.04 11.28
C SER A 4 -2.48 0.66 9.81
N LEU A 5 -2.29 -0.62 9.52
CA LEU A 5 -2.14 -1.12 8.15
C LEU A 5 -3.35 -0.77 7.26
N PHE A 6 -4.55 -0.77 7.84
CA PHE A 6 -5.76 -0.36 7.14
C PHE A 6 -5.81 1.14 6.89
N ALA A 7 -5.45 1.97 7.89
CA ALA A 7 -5.39 3.42 7.72
C ALA A 7 -4.35 3.82 6.67
N CYS A 8 -3.19 3.14 6.66
CA CYS A 8 -2.17 3.30 5.63
C CYS A 8 -2.74 2.98 4.24
N ALA A 9 -3.39 1.83 4.08
CA ALA A 9 -3.98 1.42 2.81
C ALA A 9 -5.02 2.42 2.28
N GLU A 10 -5.87 2.94 3.17
CA GLU A 10 -6.88 3.95 2.84
C GLU A 10 -6.23 5.28 2.42
N ARG A 11 -5.19 5.72 3.15
CA ARG A 11 -4.46 6.96 2.88
C ARG A 11 -3.68 6.89 1.56
N GLU A 12 -2.90 5.85 1.34
CA GLU A 12 -2.07 5.69 0.12
C GLU A 12 -2.95 5.58 -1.12
N THR A 13 -4.05 4.82 -1.04
CA THR A 13 -5.00 4.73 -2.16
C THR A 13 -5.56 6.10 -2.53
N LEU A 14 -5.89 6.93 -1.54
CA LEU A 14 -6.40 8.29 -1.76
C LEU A 14 -5.33 9.21 -2.37
N GLU A 15 -4.11 9.17 -1.84
CA GLU A 15 -2.97 10.00 -2.30
C GLU A 15 -2.59 9.68 -3.75
N GLU A 16 -2.58 8.41 -4.14
CA GLU A 16 -2.17 7.99 -5.48
C GLU A 16 -3.30 8.10 -6.53
N THR A 17 -4.55 7.77 -6.16
CA THR A 17 -5.63 7.50 -7.12
C THR A 17 -6.86 8.38 -6.98
N ALA A 18 -6.91 9.27 -5.98
CA ALA A 18 -8.11 9.99 -5.55
C ALA A 18 -9.27 9.12 -5.05
N LEU A 19 -9.12 7.79 -5.00
CA LEU A 19 -10.21 6.91 -4.56
C LEU A 19 -10.30 6.87 -3.04
N ARG A 20 -11.52 7.00 -2.53
CA ARG A 20 -11.84 6.71 -1.14
C ARG A 20 -12.23 5.25 -1.00
N VAL A 21 -11.53 4.56 -0.12
CA VAL A 21 -11.75 3.14 0.15
C VAL A 21 -11.76 2.89 1.65
N LYS A 22 -12.30 1.75 2.06
CA LYS A 22 -12.24 1.23 3.43
C LYS A 22 -11.48 -0.10 3.46
N GLY A 23 -10.48 -0.21 4.32
CA GLY A 23 -9.75 -1.45 4.54
C GLY A 23 -10.64 -2.53 5.14
N ALA A 24 -10.69 -3.70 4.51
CA ALA A 24 -11.57 -4.80 4.90
C ALA A 24 -10.81 -5.95 5.58
N LYS A 25 -9.71 -6.41 4.98
CA LYS A 25 -8.87 -7.49 5.55
C LYS A 25 -7.49 -7.54 4.90
N ILE A 26 -6.53 -8.12 5.61
CA ILE A 26 -5.24 -8.54 5.04
C ILE A 26 -5.49 -9.83 4.25
N VAL A 27 -5.04 -9.87 3.00
CA VAL A 27 -5.24 -11.02 2.11
C VAL A 27 -3.96 -11.80 1.86
N ALA A 28 -2.80 -11.16 1.96
CA ALA A 28 -1.51 -11.80 1.82
C ALA A 28 -0.43 -10.97 2.53
N VAL A 29 0.66 -11.65 2.89
CA VAL A 29 1.91 -11.04 3.32
C VAL A 29 3.03 -11.71 2.56
N THR A 30 3.90 -10.93 1.91
CA THR A 30 5.12 -11.46 1.27
C THR A 30 6.34 -11.04 2.07
N ASN A 31 7.38 -11.84 1.93
CA ASN A 31 8.65 -11.69 2.61
C ASN A 31 9.72 -11.86 1.53
N ASP A 32 10.14 -10.74 0.94
CA ASP A 32 10.94 -10.69 -0.28
C ASP A 32 12.36 -10.21 0.05
N VAL A 33 13.33 -11.13 -0.01
CA VAL A 33 14.76 -10.85 0.25
C VAL A 33 15.49 -10.69 -1.08
N PHE A 34 16.17 -9.56 -1.26
CA PHE A 34 16.94 -9.22 -2.46
C PHE A 34 18.42 -9.05 -2.09
N ASP A 35 19.14 -10.17 -2.01
CA ASP A 35 20.55 -10.22 -1.58
C ASP A 35 21.47 -9.31 -2.39
N ALA A 36 21.32 -9.31 -3.73
CA ALA A 36 22.15 -8.51 -4.63
C ALA A 36 21.98 -6.99 -4.41
N ALA A 37 20.86 -6.56 -3.83
CA ALA A 37 20.55 -5.17 -3.55
C ALA A 37 20.64 -4.83 -2.05
N SER A 38 21.04 -5.80 -1.20
CA SER A 38 21.02 -5.70 0.27
C SER A 38 19.71 -5.13 0.81
N LYS A 39 18.58 -5.62 0.27
CA LYS A 39 17.24 -5.14 0.62
C LYS A 39 16.35 -6.29 1.05
N HIS A 40 15.51 -6.03 2.03
CA HIS A 40 14.50 -6.97 2.51
C HIS A 40 13.17 -6.23 2.67
N TYR A 41 12.17 -6.69 1.92
CA TYR A 41 10.84 -6.10 1.91
C TYR A 41 9.83 -7.06 2.53
N VAL A 42 9.03 -6.54 3.46
CA VAL A 42 7.79 -7.18 3.88
C VAL A 42 6.65 -6.39 3.25
N THR A 43 5.82 -7.05 2.44
CA THR A 43 4.67 -6.40 1.81
C THR A 43 3.39 -6.94 2.41
N ILE A 44 2.44 -6.07 2.75
CA ILE A 44 1.16 -6.45 3.33
C ILE A 44 0.04 -6.02 2.37
N PHE A 45 -0.63 -7.01 1.79
CA PHE A 45 -1.73 -6.76 0.87
C PHE A 45 -3.03 -6.59 1.64
N VAL A 46 -3.61 -5.39 1.57
CA VAL A 46 -4.90 -5.07 2.18
C VAL A 46 -5.96 -5.03 1.08
N GLN A 47 -7.01 -5.84 1.25
CA GLN A 47 -8.21 -5.70 0.44
C GLN A 47 -9.03 -4.51 0.97
N CYS A 48 -9.42 -3.62 0.07
CA CYS A 48 -10.28 -2.48 0.38
C CYS A 48 -11.59 -2.54 -0.41
N VAL A 49 -12.61 -1.86 0.10
CA VAL A 49 -13.92 -1.66 -0.55
C VAL A 49 -14.05 -0.18 -0.89
N MET A 50 -14.44 0.15 -2.12
CA MET A 50 -14.68 1.54 -2.52
C MET A 50 -15.89 2.12 -1.79
N GLU A 51 -15.78 3.36 -1.33
CA GLU A 51 -16.92 4.08 -0.74
C GLU A 51 -17.95 4.47 -1.83
N ASP A 52 -17.47 4.75 -3.04
CA ASP A 52 -18.28 4.99 -4.23
C ASP A 52 -17.88 4.01 -5.34
N ALA A 53 -18.78 3.08 -5.69
CA ALA A 53 -18.53 2.08 -6.72
C ALA A 53 -18.48 2.64 -8.15
N GLY A 54 -18.96 3.88 -8.37
CA GLY A 54 -18.90 4.57 -9.65
C GLY A 54 -17.66 5.46 -9.82
N ALA A 55 -16.83 5.61 -8.78
CA ALA A 55 -15.62 6.41 -8.85
C ALA A 55 -14.55 5.72 -9.70
N GLU A 56 -13.88 6.50 -10.56
CA GLU A 56 -12.77 6.01 -11.38
C GLU A 56 -11.43 6.49 -10.83
N PRO A 57 -10.38 5.65 -10.83
CA PRO A 57 -9.07 6.04 -10.35
C PRO A 57 -8.47 7.12 -11.26
N ARG A 58 -7.93 8.17 -10.65
CA ARG A 58 -7.17 9.20 -11.33
C ARG A 58 -5.80 9.31 -10.68
N ARG A 59 -4.73 9.23 -11.47
CA ARG A 59 -3.37 9.47 -10.96
C ARG A 59 -3.28 10.89 -10.39
N VAL A 60 -3.10 11.00 -9.07
CA VAL A 60 -2.96 12.28 -8.35
C VAL A 60 -1.51 12.56 -7.99
N GLU A 61 -0.77 11.56 -7.49
CA GLU A 61 0.59 11.80 -7.01
C GLU A 61 1.68 11.73 -8.11
N GLN A 62 2.65 12.65 -8.02
CA GLN A 62 3.78 12.81 -8.97
C GLN A 62 5.02 11.98 -8.59
N ARG A 63 5.09 11.37 -7.40
CA ARG A 63 6.21 10.50 -7.03
C ARG A 63 6.12 9.21 -7.85
N SER A 64 7.11 9.01 -8.72
CA SER A 64 7.25 7.79 -9.50
C SER A 64 7.89 6.70 -8.63
N TYR A 65 7.10 6.05 -7.79
CA TYR A 65 7.41 4.67 -7.42
C TYR A 65 6.70 3.77 -8.43
N GLU A 66 7.45 2.87 -9.07
CA GLU A 66 6.90 1.96 -10.06
C GLU A 66 5.79 1.12 -9.42
N MET A 67 4.55 1.34 -9.87
CA MET A 67 3.37 0.50 -9.67
C MET A 67 2.93 0.32 -8.21
N THR A 68 1.79 0.93 -7.85
CA THR A 68 0.84 0.50 -6.80
C THR A 68 1.24 -0.78 -6.09
N LYS A 69 2.06 -0.62 -5.06
CA LYS A 69 2.43 -1.69 -4.16
C LYS A 69 2.24 -1.04 -2.81
N LEU A 70 1.19 -1.48 -2.11
CA LEU A 70 0.92 -1.16 -0.72
C LEU A 70 2.03 -1.84 0.10
N GLU A 71 3.25 -1.33 -0.06
CA GLU A 71 4.43 -1.77 0.66
C GLU A 71 4.52 -0.93 1.93
N ALA A 72 3.91 -1.41 3.00
CA ALA A 72 4.44 -1.12 4.31
C ALA A 72 5.81 -1.80 4.43
N VAL A 73 6.85 -1.21 3.82
CA VAL A 73 8.25 -1.64 4.01
C VAL A 73 8.59 -1.41 5.46
N LEU A 74 8.40 -2.44 6.28
CA LEU A 74 9.09 -2.53 7.55
C LEU A 74 10.56 -2.80 7.20
N ASP A 75 11.34 -1.72 7.17
CA ASP A 75 12.79 -1.80 7.22
C ASP A 75 13.16 -2.43 8.57
N ALA A 76 13.20 -3.76 8.58
CA ALA A 76 13.69 -4.54 9.70
C ALA A 76 15.22 -4.43 9.67
N GLY A 77 15.72 -3.29 10.12
CA GLY A 77 17.13 -3.10 10.37
C GLY A 77 17.64 -4.18 11.33
N TYR A 78 18.54 -5.01 10.81
CA TYR A 78 19.60 -5.65 11.57
C TYR A 78 20.94 -5.30 10.93
#